data_AF-A0A1G5SJD3-F1
#
_entry.id   AF-A0A1G5SJD3-F1
#
_cell.length_a   1.000
_cell.length_b   1.000
_cell.length_c   1.000
_cell.angle_alpha   90.00
_cell.angle_beta   90.00
_cell.angle_gamma   90.00
#
_symmetry.space_group_name_H-M   'P 1'
#
loop_
_entity.id
_entity.type
_entity.pdbx_description
1 polymer ?
#
loop_
_entity_poly.entity_id
_entity_poly.type
_entity_poly.pdbx_seq_one_letter_code
_entity_poly.pdbx_strand_id
1 'polypeptide(L)'
;MNNWFHGKFGVQFIGKDQICSSGDTAVPNGRVENSRGRRLSTVAKLGLAAACVLGLAACVTPQERHAMDQNQCYAFGFEPGTDAFAECMMGLHQQRAVAQANSNLYWQAQLAEQNRRREARQDLYKIASLQRSGDPRFPVCGASSDGGMDHRTMTWYGPNCRAR
;
A
#
# COMPACT_ATOMS: atom_id res chain seq x y z
N MET A 1 36.54 -33.75 24.24
CA MET A 1 35.48 -34.78 24.23
C MET A 1 34.24 -34.12 23.66
N ASN A 2 33.70 -34.76 22.62
CA ASN A 2 33.26 -34.11 21.38
C ASN A 2 31.82 -34.57 21.09
N ASN A 3 30.80 -33.73 21.21
CA ASN A 3 29.43 -34.14 20.88
C ASN A 3 28.61 -32.89 20.50
N TRP A 4 28.83 -32.30 19.32
CA TRP A 4 28.03 -32.48 18.10
C TRP A 4 26.54 -32.16 18.24
N PHE A 5 26.21 -30.98 17.71
CA PHE A 5 24.94 -30.49 17.22
C PHE A 5 24.05 -31.56 16.57
N HIS A 6 22.75 -31.54 16.84
CA HIS A 6 21.69 -31.74 15.83
C HIS A 6 20.33 -31.34 16.40
N GLY A 7 19.97 -30.06 16.24
CA GLY A 7 18.60 -29.56 16.40
C GLY A 7 18.18 -28.90 15.09
N LYS A 8 17.43 -29.64 14.27
CA LYS A 8 16.92 -29.23 12.95
C LYS A 8 15.98 -28.02 13.07
N PHE A 9 16.50 -26.80 13.05
CA PHE A 9 15.74 -25.64 12.63
C PHE A 9 15.72 -25.64 11.10
N GLY A 10 14.65 -26.19 10.53
CA GLY A 10 14.36 -26.06 9.11
C GLY A 10 14.00 -24.61 8.81
N VAL A 11 15.01 -23.76 8.67
CA VAL A 11 14.88 -22.48 7.97
C VAL A 11 14.76 -22.87 6.50
N GLN A 12 13.53 -22.94 6.01
CA GLN A 12 13.28 -23.05 4.58
C GLN A 12 13.74 -21.73 3.96
N PHE A 13 14.99 -21.71 3.50
CA PHE A 13 15.50 -20.66 2.63
C PHE A 13 14.68 -20.71 1.34
N ILE A 14 13.68 -19.84 1.24
CA ILE A 14 13.09 -19.47 -0.04
C ILE A 14 14.10 -18.56 -0.72
N GLY A 15 15.05 -19.19 -1.41
CA GLY A 15 15.90 -18.52 -2.38
C GLY A 15 15.19 -18.46 -3.73
N LYS A 16 15.22 -17.25 -4.32
CA LYS A 16 14.90 -16.92 -5.73
C LYS A 16 13.41 -16.78 -6.05
N ASP A 17 12.90 -15.55 -5.94
CA ASP A 17 12.69 -14.67 -7.10
C ASP A 17 11.90 -13.41 -6.69
N GLN A 18 12.49 -12.25 -6.96
CA GLN A 18 11.78 -11.03 -7.38
C GLN A 18 10.58 -10.58 -6.52
N ILE A 19 10.84 -10.07 -5.31
CA ILE A 19 9.86 -9.22 -4.61
C ILE A 19 9.93 -7.82 -5.22
N CYS A 20 9.40 -7.66 -6.43
CA CYS A 20 8.68 -6.43 -6.74
C CYS A 20 7.31 -6.65 -6.12
N SER A 21 7.09 -6.14 -4.90
CA SER A 21 5.75 -6.05 -4.34
C SER A 21 4.93 -5.22 -5.32
N SER A 22 4.16 -5.91 -6.16
CA SER A 22 2.89 -5.40 -6.65
C SER A 22 2.22 -4.79 -5.43
N GLY A 23 2.12 -3.47 -5.42
CA GLY A 23 1.11 -2.82 -4.62
C GLY A 23 -0.19 -3.43 -5.09
N ASP A 24 -0.74 -4.35 -4.29
CA ASP A 24 -2.15 -4.69 -4.33
C ASP A 24 -2.90 -3.42 -3.97
N THR A 25 -3.00 -2.52 -4.94
CA THR A 25 -4.04 -1.52 -4.97
C THR A 25 -5.31 -2.34 -5.08
N ALA A 26 -5.95 -2.56 -3.93
CA ALA A 26 -7.30 -3.05 -3.86
C ALA A 26 -8.15 -2.16 -4.79
N VAL A 27 -8.39 -2.65 -6.01
CA VAL A 27 -9.27 -2.02 -6.97
C VAL A 27 -10.64 -2.02 -6.32
N PRO A 28 -11.24 -0.86 -6.01
CA PRO A 28 -12.62 -0.85 -5.57
C PRO A 28 -13.46 -1.45 -6.70
N ASN A 29 -14.23 -2.48 -6.35
CA ASN A 29 -15.10 -3.24 -7.24
C ASN A 29 -16.19 -2.31 -7.78
N GLY A 30 -15.85 -1.59 -8.85
CA GLY A 30 -16.75 -0.73 -9.59
C GLY A 30 -17.73 -1.60 -10.36
N ARG A 31 -18.93 -1.72 -9.80
CA ARG A 31 -20.15 -2.25 -10.42
C ARG A 31 -20.17 -1.92 -11.92
N VAL A 32 -20.05 -2.95 -12.75
CA VAL A 32 -20.17 -2.87 -14.21
C VAL A 32 -21.63 -2.57 -14.54
N GLU A 33 -21.96 -1.30 -14.69
CA GLU A 33 -23.25 -0.88 -15.21
C GLU A 33 -23.22 -0.96 -16.74
N ASN A 34 -24.18 -1.72 -17.26
CA ASN A 34 -24.40 -2.05 -18.66
C ASN A 34 -24.49 -0.80 -19.53
N SER A 35 -23.44 -0.49 -20.31
CA SER A 35 -23.54 0.45 -21.41
C SER A 35 -23.16 -0.23 -22.73
N ARG A 36 -24.22 -0.55 -23.46
CA ARG A 36 -24.26 -1.02 -24.85
C ARG A 36 -23.17 -0.38 -25.72
N GLY A 37 -22.41 -1.23 -26.42
CA GLY A 37 -21.80 -0.93 -27.72
C GLY A 37 -20.98 0.35 -27.83
N ARG A 38 -19.90 0.51 -27.06
CA ARG A 38 -18.83 1.47 -27.42
C ARG A 38 -17.72 0.71 -28.12
N ARG A 39 -17.56 0.91 -29.44
CA ARG A 39 -16.32 0.53 -30.13
C ARG A 39 -15.18 1.18 -29.35
N LEU A 40 -14.33 0.37 -28.72
CA LEU A 40 -13.14 0.85 -28.00
C LEU A 40 -12.32 1.71 -28.96
N SER A 41 -12.28 3.01 -28.70
CA SER A 41 -11.49 3.98 -29.46
C SER A 41 -10.03 3.52 -29.49
N THR A 42 -9.39 3.59 -30.65
CA THR A 42 -7.97 3.24 -30.84
C THR A 42 -7.07 3.95 -29.84
N VAL A 43 -7.47 5.15 -29.40
CA VAL A 43 -6.80 5.93 -28.35
C VAL A 43 -6.81 5.22 -26.99
N ALA A 44 -7.91 4.56 -26.61
CA ALA A 44 -7.99 3.78 -25.37
C ALA A 44 -7.11 2.52 -25.43
N LYS A 45 -6.98 1.90 -26.61
CA LYS A 45 -6.09 0.75 -26.83
C LYS A 45 -4.61 1.15 -26.78
N LEU A 46 -4.26 2.29 -27.38
CA LEU A 46 -2.90 2.84 -27.35
C LEU A 46 -2.50 3.33 -25.94
N GLY A 47 -3.44 3.92 -25.19
CA GLY A 47 -3.21 4.34 -23.81
C GLY A 47 -2.89 3.17 -22.87
N LEU A 48 -3.60 2.04 -23.00
CA LEU A 48 -3.32 0.83 -22.23
C LEU A 48 -1.93 0.25 -22.57
N ALA A 49 -1.57 0.18 -23.85
CA ALA A 49 -0.28 -0.34 -24.28
C ALA A 49 0.89 0.53 -23.79
N ALA A 50 0.75 1.85 -23.83
CA ALA A 50 1.76 2.78 -23.32
C ALA A 50 1.95 2.65 -21.79
N ALA A 51 0.87 2.47 -21.03
CA ALA A 51 0.94 2.25 -19.59
C ALA A 51 1.66 0.94 -19.24
N CYS A 52 1.44 -0.14 -20.00
CA CYS A 52 2.14 -1.41 -19.80
C CYS A 52 3.66 -1.31 -20.05
N VAL A 53 4.09 -0.56 -21.07
CA VAL A 53 5.52 -0.38 -21.38
C VAL A 53 6.23 0.45 -20.30
N LEU A 54 5.58 1.48 -19.77
CA LEU A 54 6.15 2.30 -18.69
C LEU A 54 6.22 1.56 -17.35
N GLY A 55 5.29 0.64 -17.08
CA GLY A 55 5.29 -0.18 -15.86
C GLY A 55 6.47 -1.15 -15.76
N LEU A 56 7.01 -1.62 -16.88
CA LEU A 56 8.13 -2.57 -16.90
C LEU A 56 9.49 -1.92 -16.63
N ALA A 57 9.62 -0.61 -16.85
CA ALA A 57 10.88 0.12 -16.67
C ALA A 57 11.27 0.35 -15.19
N ALA A 58 10.36 0.06 -14.24
CA ALA A 58 10.61 0.28 -12.81
C ALA A 58 11.13 -0.97 -12.06
N CYS A 59 11.20 -2.13 -12.71
CA CYS A 59 11.65 -3.37 -12.09
C CYS A 59 13.17 -3.55 -12.26
N VAL A 60 13.95 -3.04 -11.32
CA VAL A 60 15.39 -3.31 -11.26
C VAL A 60 15.64 -4.49 -10.32
N THR A 61 16.39 -5.49 -10.77
CA THR A 61 16.66 -6.69 -9.96
C THR A 61 17.73 -6.39 -8.90
N PRO A 62 17.83 -7.17 -7.80
CA PRO A 62 18.89 -6.97 -6.81
C PRO A 62 20.30 -7.08 -7.41
N GLN A 63 20.48 -7.97 -8.39
CA GLN A 63 21.75 -8.16 -9.09
C GLN A 63 22.09 -6.94 -9.95
N GLU A 64 21.13 -6.46 -10.73
CA GLU A 64 21.29 -5.25 -11.56
C GLU A 64 21.61 -4.04 -10.67
N ARG A 65 20.94 -3.93 -9.52
CA ARG A 65 21.23 -2.90 -8.53
C ARG A 65 22.63 -2.96 -7.99
N HIS A 66 23.09 -4.16 -7.65
CA HIS A 66 24.45 -4.35 -7.18
C HIS A 66 25.48 -3.94 -8.24
N ALA A 67 25.25 -4.27 -9.51
CA ALA A 67 26.11 -3.85 -10.62
C ALA A 67 26.10 -2.31 -10.82
N MET A 68 24.95 -1.66 -10.68
CA MET A 68 24.85 -0.20 -10.71
C MET A 68 25.63 0.45 -9.55
N ASP A 69 25.51 -0.08 -8.34
CA ASP A 69 26.22 0.41 -7.15
C ASP A 69 27.73 0.24 -7.30
N GLN A 70 28.16 -0.92 -7.79
CA GLN A 70 29.56 -1.18 -8.11
C GLN A 70 30.05 -0.12 -9.09
N ASN A 71 29.38 0.06 -10.23
CA ASN A 71 29.74 1.06 -11.24
C ASN A 71 29.80 2.49 -10.67
N GLN A 72 28.91 2.82 -9.72
CA GLN A 72 28.91 4.12 -9.06
C GLN A 72 30.14 4.30 -8.16
N CYS A 73 30.52 3.28 -7.38
CA CYS A 73 31.75 3.31 -6.59
C CYS A 73 33.01 3.34 -7.47
N TYR A 74 33.03 2.60 -8.59
CA TYR A 74 34.11 2.72 -9.59
C TYR A 74 34.21 4.14 -10.16
N ALA A 75 33.07 4.77 -10.48
CA ALA A 75 33.04 6.13 -11.03
C ALA A 75 33.52 7.19 -10.03
N PHE A 76 33.40 6.94 -8.72
CA PHE A 76 34.01 7.77 -7.68
C PHE A 76 35.53 7.55 -7.52
N GLY A 77 36.11 6.60 -8.24
CA GLY A 77 37.54 6.30 -8.22
C GLY A 77 37.96 5.25 -7.20
N PHE A 78 37.01 4.51 -6.60
CA PHE A 78 37.35 3.42 -5.69
C PHE A 78 37.74 2.16 -6.48
N GLU A 79 38.88 1.57 -6.09
CA GLU A 79 39.37 0.34 -6.71
C GLU A 79 38.73 -0.89 -6.04
N PRO A 80 38.20 -1.85 -6.81
CA PRO A 80 37.48 -3.00 -6.26
C PRO A 80 38.41 -3.91 -5.49
N GLY A 81 37.87 -4.54 -4.44
CA GLY A 81 38.65 -5.37 -3.53
C GLY A 81 39.44 -4.57 -2.48
N THR A 82 39.28 -3.24 -2.44
CA THR A 82 39.78 -2.40 -1.35
C THR A 82 38.72 -2.16 -0.28
N ASP A 83 39.16 -1.86 0.95
CA ASP A 83 38.26 -1.49 2.05
C ASP A 83 37.45 -0.23 1.71
N ALA A 84 38.05 0.72 0.96
CA ALA A 84 37.37 1.93 0.54
C ALA A 84 36.20 1.65 -0.43
N PHE A 85 36.34 0.66 -1.31
CA PHE A 85 35.25 0.21 -2.17
C PHE A 85 34.13 -0.45 -1.38
N ALA A 86 34.47 -1.30 -0.39
CA ALA A 86 33.49 -1.91 0.50
C ALA A 86 32.71 -0.85 1.30
N GLU A 87 33.39 0.17 1.80
CA GLU A 87 32.78 1.29 2.52
C GLU A 87 31.80 2.07 1.63
N CYS A 88 32.19 2.37 0.38
CA CYS A 88 31.30 3.01 -0.59
C CYS A 88 30.02 2.20 -0.82
N MET A 89 30.15 0.88 -1.06
CA MET A 89 29.03 -0.02 -1.29
C MET A 89 28.09 -0.08 -0.07
N MET A 90 28.67 -0.19 1.14
CA MET A 90 27.90 -0.17 2.39
C MET A 90 27.18 1.17 2.57
N GLY A 91 27.83 2.28 2.30
CA GLY A 91 27.24 3.62 2.38
C GLY A 91 26.02 3.77 1.46
N LEU A 92 26.13 3.35 0.19
CA LEU A 92 25.00 3.37 -0.75
C LEU A 92 23.84 2.49 -0.28
N HIS A 93 24.14 1.30 0.26
CA HIS A 93 23.12 0.43 0.83
C HIS A 93 22.39 1.08 2.02
N GLN A 94 23.15 1.65 2.97
CA GLN A 94 22.60 2.33 4.14
C GLN A 94 21.75 3.54 3.77
N GLN A 95 22.21 4.37 2.82
CA GLN A 95 21.43 5.52 2.34
C GLN A 95 20.07 5.11 1.80
N ARG A 96 20.01 4.02 1.03
CA ARG A 96 18.73 3.48 0.54
C ARG A 96 17.86 2.93 1.66
N ALA A 97 18.45 2.19 2.61
CA ALA A 97 17.71 1.68 3.76
C ALA A 97 17.08 2.82 4.56
N VAL A 98 17.81 3.91 4.78
CA VAL A 98 17.31 5.13 5.43
C VAL A 98 16.21 5.80 4.60
N ALA A 99 16.39 5.95 3.28
CA ALA A 99 15.37 6.53 2.41
C ALA A 99 14.07 5.71 2.43
N GLN A 100 14.18 4.38 2.42
CA GLN A 100 13.03 3.47 2.50
C GLN A 100 12.37 3.49 3.89
N ALA A 101 13.16 3.56 4.96
CA ALA A 101 12.62 3.71 6.31
C ALA A 101 11.85 5.03 6.46
N ASN A 102 12.40 6.13 5.96
CA ASN A 102 11.76 7.44 6.01
C ASN A 102 10.46 7.47 5.19
N SER A 103 10.46 6.90 3.98
CA SER A 103 9.22 6.82 3.18
C SER A 103 8.15 5.95 3.86
N ASN A 104 8.54 4.83 4.48
CA ASN A 104 7.62 3.99 5.25
C ASN A 104 7.02 4.74 6.46
N LEU A 105 7.81 5.53 7.18
CA LEU A 105 7.34 6.34 8.30
C LEU A 105 6.37 7.44 7.85
N TYR A 106 6.69 8.14 6.75
CA TYR A 106 5.81 9.14 6.16
C TYR A 106 4.42 8.57 5.84
N TRP A 107 4.38 7.40 5.18
CA TRP A 107 3.12 6.74 4.84
C TRP A 107 2.31 6.32 6.07
N GLN A 108 2.98 5.78 7.10
CA GLN A 108 2.32 5.39 8.34
C GLN A 108 1.69 6.60 9.05
N ALA A 109 2.39 7.73 9.11
CA ALA A 109 1.88 8.96 9.70
C ALA A 109 0.63 9.47 8.95
N GLN A 110 0.65 9.44 7.62
CA GLN A 110 -0.49 9.86 6.80
C GLN A 110 -1.72 8.95 6.99
N LEU A 111 -1.51 7.63 7.09
CA LEU A 111 -2.59 6.67 7.32
C LEU A 111 -3.24 6.84 8.69
N ALA A 112 -2.42 7.06 9.74
CA ALA A 112 -2.93 7.31 11.09
C ALA A 112 -3.82 8.56 11.15
N GLU A 113 -3.43 9.64 10.46
CA GLU A 113 -4.27 10.83 10.35
C GLU A 113 -5.59 10.58 9.63
N GLN A 114 -5.56 9.84 8.52
CA GLN A 114 -6.78 9.47 7.81
C GLN A 114 -7.72 8.61 8.65
N ASN A 115 -7.19 7.67 9.42
CA ASN A 115 -7.97 6.83 10.33
C ASN A 115 -8.65 7.68 11.41
N ARG A 116 -7.90 8.59 12.06
CA ARG A 116 -8.47 9.53 13.05
C ARG A 116 -9.61 10.38 12.48
N ARG A 117 -9.44 10.90 11.26
CA ARG A 117 -10.48 11.69 10.57
C ARG A 117 -11.72 10.86 10.25
N ARG A 118 -11.54 9.60 9.83
CA ARG A 118 -12.64 8.68 9.53
C ARG A 118 -13.43 8.35 10.80
N GLU A 119 -12.74 8.06 11.90
CA GLU A 119 -13.33 7.79 13.21
C GLU A 119 -14.12 9.01 13.71
N ALA A 120 -13.52 10.20 13.74
CA ALA A 120 -14.20 11.42 14.16
C ALA A 120 -15.46 11.71 13.33
N ARG A 121 -15.42 11.46 12.01
CA ARG A 121 -16.59 11.61 11.14
C ARG A 121 -17.69 10.59 11.46
N GLN A 122 -17.32 9.33 11.76
CA GLN A 122 -18.28 8.31 12.16
C GLN A 122 -18.95 8.66 13.49
N ASP A 123 -18.18 9.16 14.46
CA ASP A 123 -18.71 9.61 15.76
C ASP A 123 -19.71 10.76 15.60
N LEU A 124 -19.38 11.74 14.75
CA LEU A 124 -20.31 12.83 14.42
C LEU A 124 -21.61 12.30 13.80
N TYR A 125 -21.53 11.35 12.87
CA TYR A 125 -22.71 10.74 12.25
C TYR A 125 -23.55 9.95 13.26
N LYS A 126 -22.90 9.25 14.18
CA LYS A 126 -23.55 8.54 15.28
C LYS A 126 -24.35 9.52 16.15
N ILE A 127 -23.72 10.58 16.64
CA ILE A 127 -24.37 11.60 17.48
C ILE A 127 -25.54 12.27 16.71
N ALA A 128 -25.32 12.68 15.46
CA ALA A 128 -26.35 13.35 14.66
C ALA A 128 -27.58 12.46 14.41
N SER A 129 -27.37 11.17 14.11
CA SER A 129 -28.48 10.23 13.88
C SER A 129 -29.27 9.96 15.16
N LEU A 130 -28.61 9.90 16.33
CA LEU A 130 -29.25 9.73 17.63
C LEU A 130 -30.08 10.98 18.01
N GLN A 131 -29.56 12.18 17.77
CA GLN A 131 -30.27 13.43 18.04
C GLN A 131 -31.56 13.57 17.21
N ARG A 132 -31.61 12.97 16.02
CA ARG A 132 -32.80 12.98 15.15
C ARG A 132 -33.78 11.84 15.45
N SER A 133 -33.48 10.98 16.42
CA SER A 133 -34.38 9.89 16.77
C SER A 133 -35.75 10.45 17.19
N GLY A 134 -36.81 9.85 16.66
CA GLY A 134 -38.19 10.31 16.85
C GLY A 134 -38.67 11.42 15.92
N ASP A 135 -37.80 12.10 15.16
CA ASP A 135 -38.25 13.08 14.15
C ASP A 135 -38.70 12.36 12.86
N PRO A 136 -39.99 12.40 12.48
CA PRO A 136 -40.48 11.72 11.28
C PRO A 136 -39.94 12.32 9.97
N ARG A 137 -39.33 13.52 10.00
CA ARG A 137 -38.77 14.17 8.81
C ARG A 137 -37.54 13.46 8.25
N PHE A 138 -36.80 12.72 9.07
CA PHE A 138 -35.58 12.03 8.64
C PHE A 138 -35.83 10.53 8.49
N PRO A 139 -35.45 9.85 7.39
CA PRO A 139 -35.64 8.41 7.26
C PRO A 139 -34.82 7.62 8.29
N VAL A 140 -35.25 6.39 8.63
CA VAL A 140 -34.48 5.51 9.53
C VAL A 140 -33.20 5.06 8.83
N CYS A 141 -32.06 5.14 9.53
CA CYS A 141 -30.79 4.67 9.02
C CYS A 141 -30.83 3.16 8.71
N GLY A 142 -30.20 2.77 7.60
CA GLY A 142 -30.14 1.38 7.15
C GLY A 142 -28.86 1.10 6.37
N ALA A 143 -28.74 -0.12 5.83
CA ALA A 143 -27.55 -0.55 5.10
C ALA A 143 -27.21 0.29 3.86
N SER A 144 -28.19 1.02 3.33
CA SER A 144 -28.04 1.93 2.19
C SER A 144 -27.65 3.36 2.58
N SER A 145 -27.52 3.68 3.86
CA SER A 145 -27.20 5.05 4.33
C SER A 145 -25.70 5.35 4.24
N ASP A 146 -25.32 6.61 3.99
CA ASP A 146 -23.93 7.10 3.84
C ASP A 146 -23.08 7.11 5.14
N GLY A 147 -23.39 6.23 6.09
CA GLY A 147 -22.69 6.10 7.37
C GLY A 147 -22.22 4.68 7.63
N GLY A 148 -22.57 4.14 8.79
CA GLY A 148 -22.12 2.82 9.22
C GLY A 148 -23.09 2.15 10.20
N MET A 149 -22.76 0.94 10.61
CA MET A 149 -23.45 0.22 11.67
C MET A 149 -22.54 0.13 12.89
N ASP A 150 -23.06 0.50 14.06
CA ASP A 150 -22.40 0.18 15.31
C ASP A 150 -22.54 -1.32 15.56
N HIS A 151 -21.42 -2.05 15.57
CA HIS A 151 -21.40 -3.49 15.74
C HIS A 151 -21.79 -3.94 17.16
N ARG A 152 -21.76 -3.04 18.16
CA ARG A 152 -22.17 -3.37 19.54
C ARG A 152 -23.67 -3.26 19.72
N THR A 153 -24.28 -2.22 19.16
CA THR A 153 -25.72 -1.97 19.30
C THR A 153 -26.54 -2.46 18.10
N MET A 154 -25.86 -2.96 17.05
CA MET A 154 -26.45 -3.35 15.76
C MET A 154 -27.33 -2.24 15.17
N THR A 155 -26.99 -0.98 15.44
CA THR A 155 -27.76 0.20 15.03
C THR A 155 -27.05 0.91 13.89
N TRP A 156 -27.78 1.21 12.82
CA TRP A 156 -27.28 2.03 11.72
C TRP A 156 -27.27 3.51 12.11
N TYR A 157 -26.24 4.23 11.64
CA TYR A 157 -26.09 5.68 11.80
C TYR A 157 -25.64 6.32 10.49
N GLY A 158 -25.87 7.63 10.32
CA GLY A 158 -25.49 8.33 9.09
C GLY A 158 -25.82 9.82 9.09
N PRO A 159 -25.33 10.55 8.08
CA PRO A 159 -25.40 12.01 8.04
C PRO A 159 -26.81 12.57 7.86
N ASN A 160 -27.71 11.85 7.17
CA ASN A 160 -29.04 12.34 6.76
C ASN A 160 -30.19 11.40 7.16
N CYS A 161 -29.99 10.61 8.22
CA CYS A 161 -30.96 9.66 8.72
C CYS A 161 -31.05 9.73 10.25
N ARG A 162 -32.09 9.10 10.82
CA ARG A 162 -32.28 8.95 12.27
C ARG A 162 -31.97 7.53 12.71
N ALA A 163 -31.42 7.39 13.91
CA ALA A 163 -31.32 6.10 14.57
C ALA A 163 -32.73 5.53 14.84
N ARG A 164 -32.83 4.20 14.90
CA ARG A 164 -34.08 3.51 15.22
C ARG A 164 -34.47 3.68 16.68
#